data_AF-A0A2G3A0N9-F1
#
_entry.id   AF-A0A2G3A0N9-F1
#
_cell.length_a   1.000
_cell.length_b   1.000
_cell.length_c   1.000
_cell.angle_alpha   90.00
_cell.angle_beta   90.00
_cell.angle_gamma   90.00
#
_symmetry.space_group_name_H-M   'P 1'
#
loop_
_entity.id
_entity.type
_entity.pdbx_description
1 polymer ?
#
loop_
_entity_poly.entity_id
_entity_poly.type
_entity_poly.pdbx_seq_one_letter_code
_entity_poly.pdbx_strand_id
1 'polypeptide(L)'
;MMNPWHYLSKWFQNEDSTPFLTAHGKPLYEYAEKEPKFSFLFNKAMATDAQFAASVMTEHCKGVFEGLKSLVDVGGGNGALTKAIADVFPQINFTVFDLPHIIEGPEGCRNLRYVGGDMFKYNFTK
;
A
#
# COMPACT_ATOMS: atom_id res chain seq x y z
N MET A 1 -11.84 13.66 2.67
CA MET A 1 -11.98 12.59 1.64
C MET A 1 -13.14 12.82 0.68
N MET A 2 -14.21 13.54 1.05
CA MET A 2 -15.36 13.71 0.15
C MET A 2 -15.23 14.83 -0.90
N ASN A 3 -14.33 15.79 -0.70
CA ASN A 3 -14.17 16.94 -1.59
C ASN A 3 -14.05 16.58 -3.08
N PRO A 4 -13.28 15.57 -3.51
CA PRO A 4 -13.19 15.18 -4.93
C PRO A 4 -14.54 14.92 -5.60
N TRP A 5 -15.55 14.41 -4.87
CA TRP A 5 -16.88 14.15 -5.41
C TRP A 5 -17.63 15.43 -5.81
N HIS A 6 -17.42 16.53 -5.08
CA HIS A 6 -17.99 17.83 -5.43
C HIS A 6 -17.35 18.46 -6.67
N TYR A 7 -16.17 17.96 -7.08
CA TYR A 7 -15.41 18.47 -8.22
C TYR A 7 -15.57 17.62 -9.48
N LEU A 8 -16.39 16.55 -9.46
CA LEU A 8 -16.60 15.68 -10.62
C LEU A 8 -17.00 16.45 -11.89
N SER A 9 -17.99 17.34 -11.79
CA SER A 9 -18.43 18.14 -12.96
C SER A 9 -17.32 19.03 -13.52
N LYS A 10 -16.48 19.60 -12.64
CA LYS A 10 -15.32 20.42 -13.02
C LYS A 10 -14.22 19.57 -13.65
N TRP A 11 -13.96 18.39 -13.10
CA TRP A 11 -12.98 17.43 -13.61
C TRP A 11 -13.33 16.97 -15.03
N PHE A 12 -14.60 16.70 -15.33
CA PHE A 12 -15.03 16.37 -16.71
C PHE A 12 -14.77 17.49 -17.74
N GLN A 13 -14.45 18.71 -17.31
CA GLN A 13 -14.23 19.87 -18.16
C GLN A 13 -12.75 20.30 -18.22
N ASN A 14 -11.83 19.50 -17.67
CA ASN A 14 -10.40 19.79 -17.70
C ASN A 14 -9.58 18.55 -18.09
N GLU A 15 -8.26 18.73 -18.17
CA GLU A 15 -7.31 17.67 -18.55
C GLU A 15 -6.64 16.98 -17.36
N ASP A 16 -7.11 17.22 -16.13
CA ASP A 16 -6.56 16.57 -14.95
C ASP A 16 -6.87 15.07 -14.98
N SER A 17 -5.90 14.25 -14.57
CA SER A 17 -6.04 12.78 -14.61
C SER A 17 -7.07 12.21 -13.62
N THR A 18 -7.40 12.93 -12.55
CA THR A 18 -8.34 12.46 -11.51
C THR A 18 -9.14 13.61 -10.89
N PRO A 19 -10.35 13.35 -10.37
CA PRO A 19 -11.11 14.36 -9.62
C PRO A 19 -10.40 14.79 -8.32
N PHE A 20 -9.53 13.93 -7.76
CA PHE A 20 -8.70 14.29 -6.62
C PHE A 20 -7.70 15.39 -6.99
N LEU A 21 -7.03 15.24 -8.13
CA LEU A 21 -6.12 16.26 -8.67
C LEU A 21 -6.86 17.58 -8.90
N THR A 22 -8.05 17.54 -9.51
CA THR A 22 -8.86 18.75 -9.71
C THR A 22 -9.28 19.45 -8.41
N ALA A 23 -9.57 18.69 -7.35
CA ALA A 23 -9.99 19.23 -6.06
C ALA A 23 -8.84 19.75 -5.19
N HIS A 24 -7.66 19.14 -5.30
CA HIS A 24 -6.55 19.36 -4.38
C HIS A 24 -5.29 19.93 -5.03
N GLY A 25 -5.25 20.05 -6.36
CA GLY A 25 -4.12 20.57 -7.13
C GLY A 25 -2.87 19.67 -7.13
N LYS A 26 -2.96 18.47 -6.54
CA LYS A 26 -1.89 17.47 -6.50
C LYS A 26 -2.45 16.04 -6.63
N PRO A 27 -1.69 15.10 -7.21
CA PRO A 27 -2.02 13.69 -7.18
C PRO A 27 -2.15 13.16 -5.75
N LEU A 28 -2.95 12.11 -5.56
CA LEU A 28 -3.30 11.55 -4.24
C LEU A 28 -2.07 11.30 -3.35
N TYR A 29 -1.06 10.61 -3.87
CA TYR A 29 0.11 10.20 -3.09
C TYR A 29 1.07 11.36 -2.80
N GLU A 30 1.20 12.32 -3.71
CA GLU A 30 1.94 13.57 -3.45
C GLU A 30 1.25 14.46 -2.42
N TYR A 31 -0.09 14.48 -2.43
CA TYR A 31 -0.89 15.13 -1.40
C TYR A 31 -0.70 14.45 -0.05
N ALA A 32 -0.78 13.12 -0.01
CA ALA A 32 -0.58 12.34 1.23
C ALA A 32 0.79 12.57 1.85
N GLU A 33 1.86 12.68 1.05
CA GLU A 33 3.21 13.00 1.53
C GLU A 33 3.27 14.34 2.28
N LYS A 34 2.48 15.35 1.86
CA LYS A 34 2.48 16.69 2.46
C LYS A 34 1.45 16.88 3.56
N GLU A 35 0.50 15.95 3.70
CA GLU A 35 -0.63 16.07 4.63
C GLU A 35 -0.67 14.86 5.60
N PRO A 36 0.10 14.90 6.71
CA PRO A 36 0.26 13.76 7.61
C PRO A 36 -1.06 13.21 8.18
N LYS A 37 -2.01 14.10 8.48
CA LYS A 37 -3.35 13.68 8.97
C LYS A 37 -4.12 12.91 7.90
N PHE A 38 -4.00 13.31 6.63
CA PHE A 38 -4.62 12.60 5.52
C PHE A 38 -3.94 11.24 5.32
N SER A 39 -2.61 11.21 5.26
CA SER A 39 -1.82 9.97 5.12
C SER A 39 -2.14 8.96 6.22
N PHE A 40 -2.16 9.41 7.49
CA PHE A 40 -2.53 8.56 8.62
C PHE A 40 -3.93 7.93 8.47
N LEU A 41 -4.94 8.75 8.12
CA LEU A 41 -6.31 8.26 7.96
C LEU A 41 -6.45 7.32 6.76
N PHE A 42 -5.80 7.65 5.64
CA PHE A 42 -5.80 6.82 4.44
C PHE A 42 -5.16 5.44 4.72
N ASN A 43 -3.96 5.43 5.31
CA ASN A 43 -3.25 4.20 5.65
C ASN A 43 -4.01 3.36 6.68
N LYS A 44 -4.63 4.01 7.68
CA LYS A 44 -5.49 3.32 8.66
C LYS A 44 -6.72 2.69 8.01
N ALA A 45 -7.37 3.40 7.09
CA ALA A 45 -8.51 2.88 6.35
C ALA A 45 -8.10 1.65 5.52
N MET A 46 -7.01 1.73 4.76
CA MET A 46 -6.50 0.59 3.96
C MET A 46 -6.14 -0.63 4.81
N ALA A 47 -5.64 -0.42 6.03
CA ALA A 47 -5.27 -1.51 6.94
C ALA A 47 -6.46 -2.20 7.63
N THR A 48 -7.66 -1.60 7.61
CA THR A 48 -8.80 -2.07 8.42
C THR A 48 -9.27 -3.48 8.02
N ASP A 49 -9.32 -3.78 6.73
CA ASP A 49 -9.80 -5.07 6.22
C ASP A 49 -8.65 -6.07 5.95
N ALA A 50 -7.41 -5.70 6.28
CA ALA A 50 -6.22 -6.49 5.94
C ALA A 50 -6.23 -7.89 6.58
N GLN A 51 -6.72 -8.02 7.83
CA GLN A 51 -6.81 -9.32 8.51
C GLN A 51 -7.83 -10.24 7.85
N PHE A 52 -8.97 -9.69 7.42
CA PHE A 52 -9.99 -10.46 6.72
C PHE A 52 -9.49 -10.89 5.33
N ALA A 53 -8.86 -9.99 4.59
CA ALA A 53 -8.24 -10.35 3.32
C ALA A 53 -7.16 -11.44 3.50
N ALA A 54 -6.32 -11.32 4.53
CA ALA A 54 -5.31 -12.32 4.87
C ALA A 54 -5.93 -13.69 5.23
N SER A 55 -7.03 -13.72 6.00
CA SER A 55 -7.69 -15.00 6.34
C SER A 55 -8.23 -15.68 5.08
N VAL A 56 -8.87 -14.95 4.18
CA VAL A 56 -9.35 -15.50 2.90
C VAL A 56 -8.19 -16.06 2.08
N MET A 57 -7.08 -15.32 1.94
CA MET A 57 -5.90 -15.78 1.19
C MET A 57 -5.27 -17.01 1.82
N THR A 58 -5.14 -17.01 3.15
CA THR A 58 -4.49 -18.10 3.89
C THR A 58 -5.40 -19.30 4.08
N GLU A 59 -6.71 -19.21 3.91
CA GLU A 59 -7.62 -20.37 4.00
C GLU A 59 -7.91 -20.96 2.63
N HIS A 60 -8.14 -20.11 1.62
CA HIS A 60 -8.64 -20.54 0.31
C HIS A 60 -7.61 -20.47 -0.81
N CYS A 61 -6.49 -19.78 -0.60
CA CYS A 61 -5.48 -19.55 -1.64
C CYS A 61 -4.06 -19.98 -1.22
N LYS A 62 -3.91 -20.89 -0.25
CA LYS A 62 -2.59 -21.36 0.24
C LYS A 62 -1.65 -21.80 -0.87
N GLY A 63 -2.18 -22.46 -1.90
CA GLY A 63 -1.39 -22.97 -3.03
C GLY A 63 -0.58 -21.90 -3.77
N VAL A 64 -1.02 -20.64 -3.74
CA VAL A 64 -0.27 -19.50 -4.34
C VAL A 64 1.06 -19.25 -3.62
N PHE A 65 1.16 -19.64 -2.35
CA PHE A 65 2.34 -19.43 -1.51
C PHE A 65 3.26 -20.65 -1.47
N GLU A 66 2.86 -21.79 -2.05
CA GLU A 66 3.64 -23.02 -2.02
C GLU A 66 4.94 -22.88 -2.85
N GLY A 67 6.05 -23.34 -2.27
CA GLY A 67 7.37 -23.29 -2.91
C GLY A 67 8.05 -21.92 -2.92
N LEU A 68 7.34 -20.83 -2.60
CA LEU A 68 7.94 -19.50 -2.51
C LEU A 68 9.03 -19.44 -1.44
N LYS A 69 10.13 -18.76 -1.77
CA LYS A 69 11.22 -18.43 -0.82
C LYS A 69 11.19 -16.97 -0.41
N SER A 70 10.67 -16.11 -1.27
CA SER A 70 10.52 -14.69 -1.02
C SER A 70 9.31 -14.14 -1.74
N LEU A 71 8.68 -13.11 -1.16
CA LEU A 71 7.57 -12.37 -1.73
C LEU A 71 7.76 -10.87 -1.48
N VAL A 72 7.47 -10.06 -2.50
CA VAL A 72 7.46 -8.59 -2.38
C VAL A 72 6.03 -8.10 -2.56
N ASP A 73 5.53 -7.38 -1.55
CA ASP A 73 4.23 -6.70 -1.57
C ASP A 73 4.45 -5.25 -2.03
N VAL A 74 4.22 -5.00 -3.33
CA VAL A 74 4.45 -3.70 -3.98
C VAL A 74 3.22 -2.81 -3.80
N GLY A 75 3.39 -1.64 -3.21
CA GLY A 75 2.26 -0.82 -2.74
C GLY A 75 1.62 -1.38 -1.47
N GLY A 76 2.39 -2.14 -0.67
CA GLY A 76 1.89 -2.86 0.51
C GLY A 76 1.54 -1.98 1.71
N GLY A 77 1.63 -0.65 1.58
CA GLY A 77 1.28 0.33 2.60
C GLY A 77 2.13 0.20 3.86
N ASN A 78 1.46 0.22 5.01
CA ASN A 78 2.12 -0.04 6.30
C ASN A 78 2.43 -1.53 6.57
N GLY A 79 2.16 -2.40 5.59
CA GLY A 79 2.40 -3.84 5.66
C GLY A 79 1.37 -4.63 6.46
N ALA A 80 0.18 -4.08 6.74
CA ALA A 80 -0.84 -4.77 7.53
C ALA A 80 -1.22 -6.14 6.95
N LEU A 81 -1.43 -6.21 5.62
CA LEU A 81 -1.74 -7.46 4.92
C LEU A 81 -0.56 -8.43 4.98
N THR A 82 0.64 -7.95 4.62
CA THR A 82 1.85 -8.76 4.59
C THR A 82 2.17 -9.35 5.98
N LYS A 83 2.01 -8.57 7.05
CA LYS A 83 2.18 -9.02 8.44
C LYS A 83 1.23 -10.18 8.77
N ALA A 84 -0.05 -10.02 8.44
CA ALA A 84 -1.06 -11.03 8.73
C ALA A 84 -0.80 -12.36 7.96
N ILE A 85 -0.23 -12.29 6.75
CA ILE A 85 0.13 -13.47 5.97
C ILE A 85 1.47 -14.08 6.43
N ALA A 86 2.44 -13.25 6.81
CA ALA A 86 3.79 -13.69 7.19
C ALA A 86 3.78 -14.61 8.42
N ASP A 87 2.82 -14.44 9.32
CA ASP A 87 2.62 -15.31 10.48
C ASP A 87 2.22 -16.74 10.10
N VAL A 88 1.53 -16.91 8.98
CA VAL A 88 1.07 -18.23 8.49
C VAL A 88 2.18 -18.95 7.71
N PHE A 89 3.06 -18.20 7.06
CA PHE A 89 4.14 -18.74 6.20
C PHE A 89 5.52 -18.29 6.67
N PRO A 90 6.01 -18.77 7.84
CA PRO A 90 7.29 -18.36 8.41
C PRO A 90 8.50 -18.72 7.53
N GLN A 91 8.34 -19.63 6.56
CA GLN A 91 9.38 -20.05 5.62
C GLN A 91 9.62 -19.08 4.45
N ILE A 92 8.71 -18.12 4.22
CA ILE A 92 8.80 -17.15 3.13
C ILE A 92 9.41 -15.85 3.68
N ASN A 93 10.39 -15.27 2.98
CA ASN A 93 10.90 -13.94 3.28
C ASN A 93 10.03 -12.87 2.61
N PHE A 94 9.38 -12.02 3.40
CA PHE A 94 8.50 -10.96 2.92
C PHE A 94 9.22 -9.62 2.88
N THR A 95 8.94 -8.84 1.84
CA THR A 95 9.33 -7.44 1.74
C THR A 95 8.11 -6.59 1.43
N VAL A 96 7.80 -5.61 2.28
CA VAL A 96 6.84 -4.56 1.94
C VAL A 96 7.60 -3.48 1.18
N PHE A 97 7.15 -3.15 -0.02
CA PHE A 97 7.72 -2.09 -0.83
C PHE A 97 6.68 -0.99 -1.03
N ASP A 98 6.98 0.22 -0.58
CA ASP A 98 6.10 1.38 -0.78
C ASP A 98 6.90 2.70 -0.79
N LEU A 99 6.23 3.82 -0.96
CA LEU A 99 6.82 5.15 -0.91
C LEU A 99 7.52 5.38 0.44
N PRO A 100 8.68 6.07 0.47
CA PRO A 100 9.44 6.26 1.71
C PRO A 100 8.64 6.85 2.87
N HIS A 101 7.74 7.80 2.60
CA HIS A 101 6.91 8.45 3.62
C HIS A 101 5.82 7.53 4.22
N ILE A 102 5.53 6.40 3.59
CA ILE A 102 4.53 5.42 4.04
C ILE A 102 5.18 4.37 4.95
N ILE A 103 6.41 3.97 4.62
CA ILE A 103 7.16 2.94 5.36
C ILE A 103 8.08 3.51 6.44
N GLU A 104 8.01 4.80 6.74
CA GLU A 104 8.73 5.43 7.84
C GLU A 104 8.12 5.00 9.18
N GLY A 105 8.84 4.17 9.96
CA GLY A 105 8.46 3.85 11.35
C GLY A 105 8.15 2.39 11.72
N PRO A 106 7.82 1.44 10.82
CA PRO A 106 7.68 0.04 11.20
C PRO A 106 9.06 -0.63 11.33
N GLU A 107 9.38 -1.14 12.52
CA GLU A 107 10.45 -2.13 12.63
C GLU A 107 10.02 -3.42 11.91
N GLY A 108 10.92 -3.97 11.10
CA GLY A 108 10.74 -5.30 10.53
C GLY A 108 10.62 -6.36 11.64
N CYS A 109 10.08 -7.53 11.31
CA CYS A 109 9.92 -8.59 12.30
C CYS A 109 10.12 -9.96 11.66
N ARG A 110 10.96 -10.80 12.27
CA ARG A 110 11.30 -12.16 11.81
C ARG A 110 11.68 -12.22 10.32
N ASN A 111 10.73 -12.61 9.47
CA ASN A 111 10.86 -12.82 8.03
C ASN A 111 10.31 -11.65 7.19
N LEU A 112 9.95 -10.52 7.81
CA LEU A 112 9.39 -9.33 7.15
C LEU A 112 10.34 -8.13 7.24
N ARG A 113 10.62 -7.49 6.10
CA ARG A 113 11.34 -6.22 6.01
C ARG A 113 10.56 -5.17 5.20
N TYR A 114 10.99 -3.91 5.32
CA TYR A 114 10.42 -2.78 4.61
C TYR A 114 11.46 -2.15 3.68
N VAL A 115 11.05 -1.76 2.47
CA VAL A 115 11.90 -1.09 1.48
C VAL A 115 11.15 0.09 0.90
N GLY A 116 11.78 1.27 0.97
CA GLY A 116 11.22 2.51 0.47
C GLY A 116 11.65 2.76 -0.96
N GLY A 117 10.72 3.11 -1.84
CA GLY A 117 11.05 3.47 -3.21
C GLY A 117 9.85 3.84 -4.06
N ASP A 118 10.14 4.11 -5.32
CA ASP A 118 9.15 4.40 -6.35
C ASP A 118 9.05 3.18 -7.27
N MET A 119 7.91 2.47 -7.26
CA MET A 119 7.73 1.23 -8.04
C MET A 119 7.87 1.43 -9.55
N PHE A 120 7.70 2.67 -10.04
CA PHE A 120 7.87 3.00 -11.45
C PHE A 120 9.34 3.21 -11.84
N LYS A 121 10.24 3.38 -10.85
CA LYS A 121 11.68 3.60 -11.05
C LYS A 121 12.54 2.48 -10.48
N TYR A 122 11.99 1.68 -9.57
CA TYR A 122 12.73 0.66 -8.85
C TYR A 122 13.01 -0.55 -9.73
N ASN A 123 14.26 -1.01 -9.74
CA ASN A 123 14.66 -2.19 -10.48
C ASN A 123 14.76 -3.41 -9.55
N PHE A 124 13.79 -4.32 -9.64
CA PHE A 124 13.70 -5.54 -8.83
C PHE A 124 14.59 -6.70 -9.34
N THR A 125 15.33 -6.52 -10.44
CA THR A 125 16.13 -7.58 -11.09
C THR A 125 17.63 -7.58 -10.72
N LYS A 126 18.00 -6.92 -9.62
CA LYS A 126 19.35 -7.04 -9.04
C LYS A 126 19.31 -7.67 -7.65
#